data_AF-A0A498GZ56-F1
#
_entry.id   AF-A0A498GZ56-F1
#
_cell.length_a   1.000
_cell.length_b   1.000
_cell.length_c   1.000
_cell.angle_alpha   90.00
_cell.angle_beta   90.00
_cell.angle_gamma   90.00
#
_symmetry.space_group_name_H-M   'P 1'
#
loop_
_entity.id
_entity.type
_entity.pdbx_description
1 polymer ?
#
loop_
_entity_poly.entity_id
_entity_poly.type
_entity_poly.pdbx_seq_one_letter_code
_entity_poly.pdbx_strand_id
1 'polypeptide(L)'
;MLGIALAVYLFWTLATYLLEGRVNLLISGDPVGRLTYAVIANLLIGTVLALYIMNLFWKSGGISREEFGFQPAKRTLVSLIGAFVLGLLIFVLQSPKSLDPVVVLNVFAQVFTTSTAEILVVYALVGVTGVCLTRSLGRIPSLIVGIALASVLFGAYHIAHSPPFNTLSLILLLTLIGVITGVFFFLVREIYSTIVFHNFLALFGVMQNADPANFQAPNALLLGMMVVTVAVLVVTERYLFRGRP
;
A
#
# COMPACT_ATOMS: atom_id res chain seq x y z
N MET A 1 -0.86 15.54 -14.72
CA MET A 1 -0.38 14.41 -13.88
C MET A 1 -1.28 14.19 -12.67
N LEU A 2 -1.41 15.14 -11.73
CA LEU A 2 -2.21 14.94 -10.52
C LEU A 2 -3.67 14.55 -10.80
N GLY A 3 -4.35 15.19 -11.77
CA GLY A 3 -5.73 14.81 -12.13
C GLY A 3 -5.88 13.35 -12.59
N ILE A 4 -4.89 12.82 -13.33
CA ILE A 4 -4.86 11.40 -13.74
C ILE A 4 -4.58 10.50 -12.53
N ALA A 5 -3.65 10.89 -11.65
CA ALA A 5 -3.38 10.15 -10.42
C ALA A 5 -4.61 10.05 -9.52
N LEU A 6 -5.35 11.16 -9.35
CA LEU A 6 -6.61 11.18 -8.61
C LEU A 6 -7.71 10.35 -9.30
N ALA A 7 -7.77 10.32 -10.64
CA ALA A 7 -8.69 9.46 -11.36
C ALA A 7 -8.41 7.96 -11.11
N VAL A 8 -7.13 7.54 -11.09
CA VAL A 8 -6.72 6.17 -10.73
C VAL A 8 -7.13 5.86 -9.29
N TYR A 9 -6.86 6.78 -8.35
CA TYR A 9 -7.26 6.64 -6.96
C TYR A 9 -8.78 6.46 -6.80
N LEU A 10 -9.59 7.31 -7.46
CA LEU A 10 -11.05 7.21 -7.40
C LEU A 10 -11.56 5.91 -8.02
N PHE A 11 -10.97 5.48 -9.14
CA PHE A 11 -11.33 4.22 -9.79
C PHE A 11 -11.00 3.00 -8.90
N TRP A 12 -9.82 3.00 -8.28
CA TRP A 12 -9.41 1.97 -7.32
C TRP A 12 -10.29 1.95 -6.06
N THR A 13 -10.63 3.12 -5.52
CA THR A 13 -11.51 3.28 -4.36
C THR A 13 -12.92 2.78 -4.69
N LEU A 14 -13.45 3.11 -5.86
CA LEU A 14 -14.77 2.61 -6.31
C LEU A 14 -14.75 1.09 -6.51
N ALA A 15 -13.71 0.54 -7.12
CA ALA A 15 -13.56 -0.92 -7.26
C ALA A 15 -13.52 -1.61 -5.89
N THR A 16 -12.80 -1.03 -4.93
CA THR A 16 -12.79 -1.51 -3.54
C THR A 16 -14.18 -1.47 -2.92
N TYR A 17 -14.91 -0.37 -3.05
CA TYR A 17 -16.27 -0.27 -2.52
C TYR A 17 -17.22 -1.31 -3.13
N LEU A 18 -17.19 -1.47 -4.46
CA LEU A 18 -18.09 -2.38 -5.15
C LEU A 18 -17.80 -3.86 -4.84
N LEU A 19 -16.52 -4.22 -4.72
CA LEU A 19 -16.11 -5.62 -4.53
C LEU A 19 -15.98 -6.02 -3.06
N GLU A 20 -15.71 -5.07 -2.16
CA GLU A 20 -15.44 -5.33 -0.75
C GLU A 20 -16.48 -4.65 0.15
N GLY A 21 -16.45 -3.32 0.27
CA GLY A 21 -17.22 -2.61 1.30
C GLY A 21 -18.73 -2.74 1.17
N ARG A 22 -19.28 -2.64 -0.05
CA ARG A 22 -20.73 -2.75 -0.32
C ARG A 22 -21.30 -4.11 0.12
N VAL A 23 -20.51 -5.17 -0.03
CA VAL A 23 -20.94 -6.55 0.27
C VAL A 23 -20.40 -7.06 1.61
N ASN A 24 -19.71 -6.20 2.38
CA ASN A 24 -19.06 -6.54 3.64
C ASN A 24 -18.14 -7.77 3.53
N LEU A 25 -17.37 -7.83 2.46
CA LEU A 25 -16.62 -9.03 2.08
C LEU A 25 -15.65 -9.48 3.17
N LEU A 26 -14.94 -8.55 3.81
CA LEU A 26 -13.98 -8.88 4.87
C LEU A 26 -14.65 -9.49 6.11
N ILE A 27 -15.95 -9.26 6.34
CA ILE A 27 -16.69 -9.87 7.45
C ILE A 27 -17.40 -11.17 7.01
N SER A 28 -17.78 -11.28 5.73
CA SER A 28 -18.57 -12.41 5.20
C SER A 28 -17.84 -13.78 5.23
N GLY A 29 -16.51 -13.78 5.29
CA GLY A 29 -15.71 -15.00 5.22
C GLY A 29 -15.63 -15.65 3.83
N ASP A 30 -16.15 -15.02 2.76
CA ASP A 30 -16.12 -15.57 1.40
C ASP A 30 -14.70 -15.58 0.79
N PRO A 31 -14.07 -16.76 0.60
CA PRO A 31 -12.71 -16.85 0.07
C PRO A 31 -12.64 -16.49 -1.43
N VAL A 32 -13.68 -16.78 -2.21
CA VAL A 32 -13.68 -16.50 -3.66
C VAL A 32 -13.86 -15.00 -3.90
N GLY A 33 -14.78 -14.37 -3.16
CA GLY A 33 -14.94 -12.92 -3.17
C GLY A 33 -13.64 -12.22 -2.75
N ARG A 34 -12.97 -12.68 -1.68
CA ARG A 34 -11.68 -12.12 -1.23
C ARG A 34 -10.59 -12.22 -2.28
N LEU A 35 -10.49 -13.36 -2.96
CA LEU A 35 -9.56 -13.53 -4.08
C LEU A 35 -9.89 -12.57 -5.23
N THR A 36 -11.16 -12.46 -5.58
CA THR A 36 -11.65 -11.58 -6.66
C THR A 36 -11.34 -10.12 -6.36
N TYR A 37 -11.62 -9.67 -5.14
CA TYR A 37 -11.27 -8.33 -4.65
C TYR A 37 -9.75 -8.10 -4.71
N ALA A 38 -8.95 -9.01 -4.17
CA ALA A 38 -7.49 -8.88 -4.15
C ALA A 38 -6.89 -8.79 -5.57
N VAL A 39 -7.38 -9.61 -6.50
CA VAL A 39 -6.93 -9.62 -7.89
C VAL A 39 -7.37 -8.35 -8.62
N ILE A 40 -8.67 -8.03 -8.61
CA ILE A 40 -9.19 -6.93 -9.43
C ILE A 40 -8.81 -5.58 -8.84
N ALA A 41 -9.21 -5.30 -7.60
CA ALA A 41 -9.00 -3.99 -7.00
C ALA A 41 -7.52 -3.75 -6.73
N ASN A 42 -6.83 -4.67 -6.06
CA ASN A 42 -5.49 -4.35 -5.56
C ASN A 42 -4.38 -4.71 -6.53
N LEU A 43 -4.46 -5.85 -7.21
CA LEU A 43 -3.41 -6.28 -8.12
C LEU A 43 -3.53 -5.61 -9.50
N LEU A 44 -4.67 -5.73 -10.18
CA LEU A 44 -4.81 -5.18 -11.53
C LEU A 44 -4.91 -3.64 -11.51
N ILE A 45 -5.77 -3.09 -10.67
CA ILE A 45 -5.99 -1.63 -10.62
C ILE A 45 -4.94 -0.97 -9.72
N GLY A 46 -4.85 -1.39 -8.46
CA GLY A 46 -3.97 -0.76 -7.47
C GLY A 46 -2.47 -0.93 -7.76
N THR A 47 -2.06 -2.01 -8.43
CA THR A 47 -0.66 -2.29 -8.72
C THR A 47 -0.32 -2.07 -10.20
N VAL A 48 -0.91 -2.86 -11.12
CA VAL A 48 -0.53 -2.84 -12.53
C VAL A 48 -0.90 -1.51 -13.21
N LEU A 49 -2.14 -1.04 -13.06
CA LEU A 49 -2.55 0.24 -13.65
C LEU A 49 -1.78 1.41 -13.03
N ALA A 50 -1.55 1.41 -11.71
CA ALA A 50 -0.75 2.45 -11.06
C ALA A 50 0.68 2.52 -11.63
N LEU A 51 1.37 1.37 -11.76
CA LEU A 51 2.69 1.29 -12.37
C LEU A 51 2.69 1.74 -13.83
N TYR A 52 1.66 1.37 -14.60
CA TYR A 52 1.50 1.81 -15.98
C TYR A 52 1.43 3.33 -16.08
N ILE A 53 0.63 3.97 -15.23
CA ILE A 53 0.48 5.44 -15.21
C ILE A 53 1.77 6.13 -14.73
N MET A 54 2.46 5.59 -13.73
CA MET A 54 3.78 6.08 -13.31
C MET A 54 4.80 6.02 -14.46
N ASN A 55 4.79 4.94 -15.24
CA ASN A 55 5.65 4.80 -16.41
C ASN A 55 5.32 5.85 -17.50
N LEU A 56 4.04 6.18 -17.72
CA LEU A 56 3.66 7.27 -18.63
C LEU A 56 4.22 8.62 -18.17
N PHE A 57 4.19 8.90 -16.86
CA PHE A 57 4.74 10.14 -16.29
C PHE A 57 6.27 10.19 -16.35
N TRP A 58 6.92 9.04 -16.24
CA TRP A 58 8.37 8.91 -16.41
C TRP A 58 8.78 9.17 -17.86
N LYS A 59 8.11 8.54 -18.84
CA LYS A 59 8.37 8.74 -20.28
C LYS A 59 8.05 10.14 -20.77
N SER A 60 7.12 10.85 -20.12
CA SER A 60 6.87 12.25 -20.43
C SER A 60 7.91 13.21 -19.82
N GLY A 61 8.96 12.70 -19.17
CA GLY A 61 10.04 13.49 -18.55
C GLY A 61 9.64 14.28 -17.29
N GLY A 62 8.46 14.02 -16.70
CA GLY A 62 7.96 14.85 -15.60
C GLY A 62 8.41 14.40 -14.20
N ILE A 63 8.46 13.09 -13.96
CA ILE A 63 8.83 12.50 -12.66
C ILE A 63 9.82 11.36 -12.91
N SER A 64 10.95 11.39 -12.20
CA SER A 64 11.98 10.35 -12.32
C SER A 64 11.60 9.04 -11.61
N ARG A 65 12.27 7.94 -11.97
CA ARG A 65 12.05 6.63 -11.33
C ARG A 65 12.35 6.67 -9.84
N GLU A 66 13.41 7.39 -9.47
CA GLU A 66 13.88 7.53 -8.10
C GLU A 66 12.91 8.36 -7.25
N GLU A 67 12.16 9.27 -7.87
CA GLU A 67 11.11 10.04 -7.20
C GLU A 67 9.86 9.21 -6.94
N PHE A 68 9.52 8.27 -7.83
CA PHE A 68 8.51 7.25 -7.53
C PHE A 68 8.97 6.25 -6.47
N GLY A 69 10.27 6.18 -6.18
CA GLY A 69 10.84 5.29 -5.17
C GLY A 69 11.40 3.98 -5.73
N PHE A 70 11.66 3.91 -7.03
CA PHE A 70 12.45 2.82 -7.62
C PHE A 70 13.93 3.12 -7.47
N GLN A 71 14.61 2.32 -6.65
CA GLN A 71 16.02 2.52 -6.32
C GLN A 71 16.92 1.40 -6.87
N PRO A 72 18.24 1.59 -6.93
CA PRO A 72 19.16 0.51 -7.26
C PRO A 72 19.05 -0.66 -6.28
N ALA A 73 19.23 -1.89 -6.78
CA ALA A 73 19.02 -3.13 -6.02
C ALA A 73 19.74 -3.17 -4.65
N LYS A 74 20.97 -2.63 -4.57
CA LYS A 74 21.71 -2.56 -3.30
C LYS A 74 21.00 -1.68 -2.26
N ARG A 75 20.49 -0.52 -2.67
CA ARG A 75 19.74 0.39 -1.79
C ARG A 75 18.41 -0.22 -1.39
N THR A 76 17.69 -0.82 -2.34
CA THR A 76 16.45 -1.56 -2.06
C THR A 76 16.69 -2.66 -1.03
N LEU A 77 17.73 -3.50 -1.18
CA LEU A 77 18.01 -4.58 -0.23
C LEU A 77 18.29 -4.06 1.19
N VAL A 78 19.13 -3.03 1.33
CA VAL A 78 19.47 -2.46 2.65
C VAL A 78 18.24 -1.81 3.30
N SER A 79 17.48 -1.02 2.55
CA SER A 79 16.28 -0.37 3.06
C SER A 79 15.16 -1.36 3.38
N LEU A 80 15.03 -2.45 2.62
CA LEU A 80 14.06 -3.50 2.85
C LEU A 80 14.34 -4.24 4.16
N ILE A 81 15.60 -4.58 4.42
CA ILE A 81 16.02 -5.19 5.69
C ILE A 81 15.72 -4.22 6.85
N GLY A 82 16.08 -2.94 6.71
CA GLY A 82 15.80 -1.93 7.73
C GLY A 82 14.31 -1.73 7.99
N ALA A 83 13.50 -1.70 6.93
CA ALA A 83 12.05 -1.60 6.99
C ALA A 83 11.41 -2.80 7.69
N PHE A 84 11.90 -4.01 7.39
CA PHE A 84 11.44 -5.23 8.03
C PHE A 84 11.74 -5.21 9.54
N VAL A 85 12.99 -4.90 9.91
CA VAL A 85 13.39 -4.85 11.33
C VAL A 85 12.60 -3.78 12.09
N LEU A 86 12.48 -2.57 11.53
CA LEU A 86 11.74 -1.48 12.16
C LEU A 86 10.24 -1.79 12.26
N GLY A 87 9.63 -2.29 11.19
CA GLY A 87 8.22 -2.67 11.16
C GLY A 87 7.90 -3.77 12.16
N LEU A 88 8.74 -4.81 12.21
CA LEU A 88 8.62 -5.90 13.19
C LEU A 88 8.77 -5.39 14.62
N LEU A 89 9.76 -4.53 14.89
CA LEU A 89 9.96 -3.94 16.21
C LEU A 89 8.73 -3.14 16.66
N ILE A 90 8.21 -2.27 15.80
CA ILE A 90 6.98 -1.50 16.08
C ILE A 90 5.82 -2.46 16.35
N PHE A 91 5.61 -3.47 15.48
CA PHE A 91 4.54 -4.45 15.63
C PHE A 91 4.60 -5.15 17.01
N VAL A 92 5.78 -5.61 17.43
CA VAL A 92 5.97 -6.26 18.74
C VAL A 92 5.73 -5.28 19.89
N LEU A 93 6.22 -4.03 19.79
CA LEU A 93 6.03 -3.00 20.82
C LEU A 93 4.55 -2.60 20.98
N GLN A 94 3.75 -2.74 19.93
CA GLN A 94 2.31 -2.50 19.99
C GLN A 94 1.53 -3.59 20.74
N SER A 95 2.20 -4.65 21.24
CA SER A 95 1.58 -5.75 22.01
C SER A 95 0.43 -6.44 21.25
N PRO A 96 0.73 -7.14 20.15
CA PRO A 96 -0.28 -7.76 19.30
C PRO A 96 -0.97 -8.92 20.02
N LYS A 97 -2.19 -9.27 19.59
CA LYS A 97 -2.96 -10.38 20.18
C LYS A 97 -2.27 -11.75 20.07
N SER A 98 -1.35 -11.91 19.12
CA SER A 98 -0.56 -13.13 18.94
C SER A 98 0.82 -12.81 18.40
N LEU A 99 1.80 -13.60 18.83
CA LEU A 99 3.15 -13.68 18.26
C LEU A 99 3.43 -15.05 17.63
N ASP A 100 2.39 -15.89 17.51
CA ASP A 100 2.50 -17.17 16.79
C ASP A 100 2.95 -16.90 15.34
N PRO A 101 4.06 -17.50 14.88
CA PRO A 101 4.61 -17.22 13.56
C PRO A 101 3.65 -17.53 12.41
N VAL A 102 2.78 -18.54 12.53
CA VAL A 102 1.81 -18.92 11.51
C VAL A 102 0.70 -17.89 11.43
N VAL A 103 0.19 -17.46 12.59
CA VAL A 103 -0.82 -16.39 12.67
C VAL A 103 -0.28 -15.09 12.08
N VAL A 104 0.92 -14.67 12.52
CA VAL A 104 1.58 -13.45 12.04
C VAL A 104 1.77 -13.51 10.53
N LEU A 105 2.30 -14.62 10.01
CA LEU A 105 2.55 -14.78 8.58
C LEU A 105 1.25 -14.77 7.76
N ASN A 106 0.20 -15.45 8.21
CA ASN A 106 -1.08 -15.47 7.51
C ASN A 106 -1.74 -14.09 7.46
N VAL A 107 -1.76 -13.35 8.58
CA VAL A 107 -2.32 -11.99 8.59
C VAL A 107 -1.45 -11.05 7.76
N PHE A 108 -0.13 -11.16 7.85
CA PHE A 108 0.81 -10.39 7.03
C PHE A 108 0.54 -10.62 5.53
N ALA A 109 0.36 -11.88 5.12
CA ALA A 109 0.04 -12.24 3.75
C ALA A 109 -1.35 -11.74 3.31
N GLN A 110 -2.33 -11.75 4.21
CA GLN A 110 -3.68 -11.25 3.93
C GLN A 110 -3.68 -9.78 3.52
N VAL A 111 -2.95 -8.93 4.25
CA VAL A 111 -2.93 -7.48 4.00
C VAL A 111 -1.96 -7.06 2.91
N PHE A 112 -0.97 -7.91 2.58
CA PHE A 112 0.13 -7.55 1.68
C PHE A 112 -0.29 -7.00 0.32
N THR A 113 -1.32 -7.60 -0.28
CA THR A 113 -1.78 -7.18 -1.62
C THR A 113 -2.45 -5.82 -1.58
N THR A 114 -3.28 -5.55 -0.56
CA THR A 114 -3.89 -4.23 -0.34
C THR A 114 -2.82 -3.20 0.00
N SER A 115 -1.87 -3.51 0.89
CA SER A 115 -0.76 -2.62 1.23
C SER A 115 0.11 -2.27 0.04
N THR A 116 0.33 -3.20 -0.89
CA THR A 116 1.02 -2.91 -2.14
C THR A 116 0.28 -1.86 -2.98
N ALA A 117 -1.03 -2.02 -3.14
CA ALA A 117 -1.88 -1.06 -3.84
C ALA A 117 -1.89 0.31 -3.16
N GLU A 118 -2.02 0.35 -1.83
CA GLU A 118 -2.00 1.58 -1.03
C GLU A 118 -0.71 2.36 -1.25
N ILE A 119 0.45 1.69 -1.18
CA ILE A 119 1.74 2.36 -1.41
C ILE A 119 1.87 2.88 -2.84
N LEU A 120 1.47 2.09 -3.84
CA LEU A 120 1.62 2.49 -5.24
C LEU A 120 0.64 3.61 -5.65
N VAL A 121 -0.63 3.51 -5.28
CA VAL A 121 -1.65 4.50 -5.67
C VAL A 121 -1.50 5.76 -4.84
N VAL A 122 -1.47 5.64 -3.51
CA VAL A 122 -1.63 6.79 -2.63
C VAL A 122 -0.32 7.54 -2.45
N TYR A 123 0.80 6.84 -2.26
CA TYR A 123 2.07 7.47 -1.98
C TYR A 123 2.90 7.70 -3.24
N ALA A 124 3.20 6.62 -3.97
CA ALA A 124 4.06 6.72 -5.16
C ALA A 124 3.38 7.50 -6.28
N LEU A 125 2.11 7.25 -6.59
CA LEU A 125 1.43 7.96 -7.68
C LEU A 125 0.86 9.31 -7.22
N VAL A 126 -0.05 9.35 -6.24
CA VAL A 126 -0.70 10.61 -5.84
C VAL A 126 0.23 11.50 -5.02
N GLY A 127 0.89 10.96 -3.99
CA GLY A 127 1.81 11.72 -3.14
C GLY A 127 2.93 12.38 -3.94
N VAL A 128 3.66 11.62 -4.78
CA VAL A 128 4.77 12.16 -5.58
C VAL A 128 4.28 13.18 -6.61
N THR A 129 3.11 12.97 -7.24
CA THR A 129 2.56 13.99 -8.15
C THR A 129 2.15 15.27 -7.41
N GLY A 130 1.68 15.17 -6.17
CA GLY A 130 1.46 16.31 -5.28
C GLY A 130 2.74 17.08 -4.95
N VAL A 131 3.83 16.36 -4.63
CA VAL A 131 5.16 16.97 -4.44
C VAL A 131 5.60 17.66 -5.74
N CYS A 132 5.47 16.98 -6.88
CA CYS A 132 5.87 17.50 -8.20
C CYS A 132 5.13 18.80 -8.55
N LEU A 133 3.81 18.85 -8.33
CA LEU A 133 2.98 20.02 -8.61
C LEU A 133 3.37 21.24 -7.76
N THR A 134 3.83 21.00 -6.54
CA THR A 134 4.15 22.05 -5.56
C THR A 134 5.64 22.34 -5.43
N ARG A 135 6.49 21.85 -6.35
CA ARG A 135 7.96 22.03 -6.30
C ARG A 135 8.40 23.49 -6.22
N SER A 136 7.63 24.41 -6.81
CA SER A 136 7.90 25.86 -6.78
C SER A 136 7.85 26.45 -5.38
N LEU A 137 7.19 25.78 -4.42
CA LEU A 137 7.13 26.20 -3.01
C LEU A 137 8.43 25.86 -2.23
N GLY A 138 9.36 25.12 -2.85
CA GLY A 138 10.58 24.64 -2.22
C GLY A 138 10.42 23.25 -1.60
N ARG A 139 11.56 22.58 -1.38
CA ARG A 139 11.63 21.15 -1.06
C ARG A 139 10.75 20.72 0.12
N ILE A 140 10.85 21.42 1.25
CA ILE A 140 10.15 21.01 2.48
C ILE A 140 8.63 21.24 2.36
N PRO A 141 8.14 22.42 1.96
CA PRO A 141 6.71 22.62 1.71
C PRO A 141 6.10 21.62 0.73
N SER A 142 6.79 21.29 -0.38
CA SER A 142 6.27 20.31 -1.34
C SER A 142 6.13 18.92 -0.74
N LEU A 143 7.10 18.49 0.09
CA LEU A 143 7.04 17.20 0.79
C LEU A 143 5.87 17.17 1.78
N ILE A 144 5.65 18.25 2.53
CA ILE A 144 4.52 18.37 3.46
C ILE A 144 3.20 18.21 2.70
N VAL A 145 3.05 18.90 1.55
CA VAL A 145 1.85 18.76 0.71
C VAL A 145 1.67 17.33 0.21
N GLY A 146 2.73 16.70 -0.30
CA GLY A 146 2.66 15.31 -0.77
C GLY A 146 2.27 14.32 0.33
N ILE A 147 2.87 14.45 1.52
CA ILE A 147 2.55 13.62 2.69
C ILE A 147 1.11 13.85 3.13
N ALA A 148 0.68 15.11 3.29
CA ALA A 148 -0.66 15.44 3.74
C ALA A 148 -1.72 14.93 2.76
N LEU A 149 -1.52 15.17 1.46
CA LEU A 149 -2.43 14.70 0.42
C LEU A 149 -2.55 13.17 0.42
N ALA A 150 -1.42 12.46 0.43
CA ALA A 150 -1.40 11.00 0.49
C ALA A 150 -2.09 10.49 1.76
N SER A 151 -1.80 11.07 2.92
CA SER A 151 -2.34 10.61 4.20
C SER A 151 -3.86 10.79 4.31
N VAL A 152 -4.38 11.95 3.85
CA VAL A 152 -5.83 12.20 3.82
C VAL A 152 -6.54 11.24 2.88
N LEU A 153 -5.97 10.99 1.70
CA LEU A 153 -6.55 10.03 0.75
C LEU A 153 -6.42 8.59 1.21
N PHE A 154 -5.33 8.23 1.91
CA PHE A 154 -5.20 6.93 2.56
C PHE A 154 -6.31 6.71 3.60
N GLY A 155 -6.58 7.70 4.45
CA GLY A 155 -7.71 7.65 5.39
C GLY A 155 -9.05 7.56 4.66
N ALA A 156 -9.30 8.45 3.70
CA ALA A 156 -10.56 8.51 2.96
C ALA A 156 -10.84 7.24 2.14
N TYR A 157 -9.81 6.56 1.64
CA TYR A 157 -9.92 5.27 0.95
C TYR A 157 -10.68 4.25 1.80
N HIS A 158 -10.51 4.27 3.12
CA HIS A 158 -11.14 3.30 4.01
C HIS A 158 -12.67 3.49 4.16
N ILE A 159 -13.24 4.58 3.67
CA ILE A 159 -14.71 4.70 3.50
C ILE A 159 -15.23 3.60 2.56
N ALA A 160 -14.41 3.18 1.59
CA ALA A 160 -14.75 2.12 0.65
C ALA A 160 -14.71 0.71 1.25
N HIS A 161 -14.27 0.56 2.51
CA HIS A 161 -14.15 -0.73 3.16
C HIS A 161 -15.39 -1.12 3.99
N SER A 162 -15.47 -2.39 4.38
CA SER A 162 -16.43 -2.84 5.39
C SER A 162 -16.05 -2.34 6.80
N PRO A 163 -16.98 -2.34 7.77
CA PRO A 163 -16.62 -2.14 9.17
C PRO A 163 -15.55 -3.14 9.65
N PRO A 164 -14.73 -2.79 10.66
CA PRO A 164 -14.70 -1.49 11.34
C PRO A 164 -13.97 -0.39 10.54
N PHE A 165 -13.33 -0.72 9.42
CA PHE A 165 -12.41 0.16 8.69
C PHE A 165 -13.05 1.44 8.15
N ASN A 166 -14.35 1.41 7.83
CA ASN A 166 -15.11 2.57 7.35
C ASN A 166 -15.69 3.47 8.45
N THR A 167 -15.38 3.21 9.72
CA THR A 167 -15.83 4.07 10.82
C THR A 167 -14.98 5.34 10.88
N LEU A 168 -15.60 6.47 11.24
CA LEU A 168 -14.89 7.76 11.29
C LEU A 168 -13.67 7.73 12.23
N SER A 169 -13.80 7.10 13.39
CA SER A 169 -12.70 6.97 14.36
C SER A 169 -11.52 6.20 13.76
N LEU A 170 -11.78 5.09 13.07
CA LEU A 170 -10.72 4.30 12.46
C LEU A 170 -10.14 5.01 11.23
N ILE A 171 -10.94 5.71 10.43
CA ILE A 171 -10.46 6.56 9.32
C ILE A 171 -9.50 7.66 9.81
N LEU A 172 -9.82 8.32 10.92
CA LEU A 172 -8.94 9.35 11.50
C LEU A 172 -7.63 8.74 12.03
N LEU A 173 -7.71 7.58 12.70
CA LEU A 173 -6.52 6.84 13.12
C LEU A 173 -5.66 6.40 11.93
N LEU A 174 -6.30 5.89 10.87
CA LEU A 174 -5.62 5.47 9.66
C LEU A 174 -5.02 6.65 8.90
N THR A 175 -5.64 7.82 8.94
CA THR A 175 -5.04 9.06 8.41
C THR A 175 -3.71 9.37 9.13
N LEU A 176 -3.66 9.22 10.46
CA LEU A 176 -2.43 9.39 11.24
C LEU A 176 -1.37 8.33 10.91
N ILE A 177 -1.76 7.06 10.80
CA ILE A 177 -0.89 5.98 10.30
C ILE A 177 -0.41 6.29 8.88
N GLY A 178 -1.26 6.94 8.09
CA GLY A 178 -0.96 7.40 6.76
C GLY A 178 0.15 8.45 6.74
N VAL A 179 0.18 9.35 7.73
CA VAL A 179 1.28 10.31 7.91
C VAL A 179 2.59 9.58 8.25
N ILE A 180 2.56 8.60 9.14
CA ILE A 180 3.74 7.80 9.50
C ILE A 180 4.31 7.09 8.26
N THR A 181 3.43 6.46 7.49
CA THR A 181 3.78 5.78 6.23
C THR A 181 4.31 6.77 5.20
N GLY A 182 3.70 7.95 5.07
CA GLY A 182 4.15 9.00 4.15
C GLY A 182 5.52 9.54 4.51
N VAL A 183 5.77 9.83 5.80
CA VAL A 183 7.08 10.23 6.29
C VAL A 183 8.12 9.16 5.95
N PHE A 184 7.84 7.88 6.24
CA PHE A 184 8.73 6.79 5.90
C PHE A 184 9.02 6.73 4.39
N PHE A 185 7.98 6.75 3.56
CA PHE A 185 8.11 6.70 2.10
C PHE A 185 8.97 7.83 1.55
N PHE A 186 8.71 9.08 1.95
CA PHE A 186 9.43 10.24 1.40
C PHE A 186 10.85 10.41 1.95
N LEU A 187 11.13 9.88 3.14
CA LEU A 187 12.48 9.82 3.72
C LEU A 187 13.33 8.74 3.05
N VAL A 188 12.82 7.50 3.00
CA VAL A 188 13.55 6.35 2.48
C VAL A 188 13.59 6.36 0.94
N ARG A 189 12.52 6.86 0.32
CA ARG A 189 12.27 6.89 -1.13
C ARG A 189 12.41 5.52 -1.79
N GLU A 190 11.75 4.52 -1.21
CA GLU A 190 11.87 3.14 -1.68
C GLU A 190 10.54 2.38 -1.52
N ILE A 191 9.96 1.94 -2.65
CA ILE A 191 8.62 1.34 -2.69
C ILE A 191 8.56 0.03 -1.91
N TYR A 192 9.47 -0.91 -2.16
CA TYR A 192 9.42 -2.25 -1.58
C TYR A 192 9.53 -2.25 -0.06
N SER A 193 10.42 -1.40 0.45
CA SER A 193 10.64 -1.15 1.87
C SER A 193 9.42 -0.50 2.50
N THR A 194 8.80 0.46 1.80
CA THR A 194 7.57 1.12 2.29
C THR A 194 6.41 0.13 2.34
N ILE A 195 6.27 -0.76 1.35
CA ILE A 195 5.26 -1.82 1.36
C ILE A 195 5.45 -2.70 2.60
N VAL A 196 6.66 -3.20 2.85
CA VAL A 196 6.93 -4.06 4.01
C VAL A 196 6.68 -3.33 5.32
N PHE A 197 7.19 -2.10 5.47
CA PHE A 197 6.99 -1.28 6.66
C PHE A 197 5.51 -1.03 6.94
N HIS A 198 4.77 -0.59 5.91
CA HIS A 198 3.34 -0.32 6.01
C HIS A 198 2.54 -1.59 6.31
N ASN A 199 2.92 -2.72 5.72
CA ASN A 199 2.25 -3.99 5.95
C ASN A 199 2.35 -4.46 7.40
N PHE A 200 3.42 -4.13 8.12
CA PHE A 200 3.51 -4.37 9.57
C PHE A 200 2.51 -3.51 10.37
N LEU A 201 2.27 -2.26 9.95
CA LEU A 201 1.27 -1.40 10.58
C LEU A 201 -0.15 -1.91 10.30
N ALA A 202 -0.42 -2.34 9.06
CA ALA A 202 -1.69 -2.94 8.67
C ALA A 202 -1.95 -4.29 9.36
N LEU A 203 -0.92 -5.13 9.47
CA LEU A 203 -0.92 -6.40 10.22
C LEU A 203 -1.42 -6.18 11.64
N PHE A 204 -0.90 -5.17 12.34
CA PHE A 204 -1.36 -4.83 13.69
C PHE A 204 -2.86 -4.48 13.69
N GLY A 205 -3.30 -3.61 12.78
CA GLY A 205 -4.69 -3.21 12.65
C GLY A 205 -5.64 -4.40 12.45
N VAL A 206 -5.30 -5.34 11.56
CA VAL A 206 -6.11 -6.54 11.33
C VAL A 206 -6.05 -7.49 12.53
N MET A 207 -4.88 -7.72 13.11
CA MET A 207 -4.74 -8.63 14.24
C MET A 207 -5.51 -8.15 15.47
N GLN A 208 -5.69 -6.85 15.65
CA GLN A 208 -6.54 -6.33 16.74
C GLN A 208 -8.04 -6.49 16.48
N ASN A 209 -8.46 -6.58 15.22
CA ASN A 209 -9.88 -6.62 14.86
C ASN A 209 -10.37 -8.01 14.40
N ALA A 210 -9.47 -8.97 14.21
CA ALA A 210 -9.80 -10.35 13.89
C ALA A 210 -9.44 -11.30 15.05
N ASP A 211 -10.09 -12.46 15.09
CA ASP A 211 -9.73 -13.54 16.00
C ASP A 211 -8.48 -14.28 15.46
N PRO A 212 -7.36 -14.32 16.22
CA PRO A 212 -6.16 -15.09 15.86
C PRO A 212 -6.43 -16.57 15.54
N ALA A 213 -7.48 -17.17 16.13
CA ALA A 213 -7.85 -18.56 15.88
C ALA A 213 -8.12 -18.84 14.38
N ASN A 214 -8.61 -17.84 13.63
CA ASN A 214 -8.88 -17.95 12.20
C ASN A 214 -7.62 -18.10 11.34
N PHE A 215 -6.43 -17.94 11.93
CA PHE A 215 -5.14 -17.90 11.23
C PHE A 215 -4.13 -18.94 11.74
N GLN A 216 -4.55 -19.88 12.58
CA GLN A 216 -3.63 -20.86 13.19
C GLN A 216 -3.13 -21.93 12.22
N ALA A 217 -3.83 -22.15 11.10
CA ALA A 217 -3.40 -23.09 10.06
C ALA A 217 -2.78 -22.34 8.87
N PRO A 218 -1.68 -22.83 8.28
CA PRO A 218 -1.09 -22.23 7.08
C PRO A 218 -2.14 -22.06 5.96
N ASN A 219 -2.31 -20.83 5.47
CA ASN A 219 -3.29 -20.52 4.45
C ASN A 219 -2.60 -20.34 3.09
N ALA A 220 -2.58 -21.42 2.30
CA ALA A 220 -1.92 -21.45 0.99
C ALA A 220 -2.45 -20.38 0.02
N LEU A 221 -3.73 -20.01 0.11
CA LEU A 221 -4.32 -18.98 -0.75
C LEU A 221 -3.74 -17.60 -0.44
N LEU A 222 -3.66 -17.23 0.85
CA LEU A 222 -3.10 -15.94 1.28
C LEU A 222 -1.61 -15.84 0.94
N LEU A 223 -0.85 -16.90 1.25
CA LEU A 223 0.58 -16.98 0.94
C LEU A 223 0.83 -16.94 -0.58
N GLY A 224 0.05 -17.70 -1.34
CA GLY A 224 0.11 -17.71 -2.80
C GLY A 224 -0.17 -16.33 -3.39
N MET A 225 -1.19 -15.62 -2.88
CA MET A 225 -1.50 -14.27 -3.33
C MET A 225 -0.40 -13.26 -3.00
N MET A 226 0.22 -13.35 -1.82
CA MET A 226 1.38 -12.51 -1.50
C MET A 226 2.53 -12.74 -2.49
N VAL A 227 2.85 -14.01 -2.82
CA VAL A 227 3.89 -14.35 -3.81
C VAL A 227 3.53 -13.83 -5.20
N VAL A 228 2.28 -14.01 -5.64
CA VAL A 228 1.79 -13.49 -6.93
C VAL A 228 1.91 -11.97 -6.99
N THR A 229 1.54 -11.26 -5.91
CA THR A 229 1.67 -9.81 -5.83
C THR A 229 3.12 -9.36 -5.98
N VAL A 230 4.06 -10.00 -5.26
CA VAL A 230 5.50 -9.70 -5.41
C VAL A 230 5.96 -9.96 -6.85
N ALA A 231 5.59 -11.10 -7.43
CA ALA A 231 5.98 -11.44 -8.80
C ALA A 231 5.45 -10.43 -9.82
N VAL A 232 4.17 -10.07 -9.74
CA VAL A 232 3.54 -9.09 -10.62
C VAL A 232 4.17 -7.71 -10.45
N LEU A 233 4.40 -7.25 -9.22
CA LEU A 233 5.07 -5.99 -8.94
C LEU A 233 6.45 -5.93 -9.61
N VAL A 234 7.31 -6.92 -9.35
CA VAL A 234 8.68 -6.96 -9.85
C VAL A 234 8.72 -7.09 -11.37
N VAL A 235 7.90 -7.97 -11.95
CA VAL A 235 7.86 -8.19 -13.40
C VAL A 235 7.32 -6.95 -14.11
N THR A 236 6.24 -6.36 -13.61
CA THR A 236 5.62 -5.18 -14.21
C THR A 236 6.54 -3.97 -14.13
N GLU A 237 7.16 -3.72 -12.97
CA GLU A 237 8.16 -2.66 -12.83
C GLU A 237 9.30 -2.86 -13.84
N ARG A 238 9.91 -4.06 -13.85
CA ARG A 238 11.04 -4.34 -14.74
C ARG A 238 10.64 -4.22 -16.20
N TYR A 239 9.43 -4.62 -16.58
CA TYR A 239 8.98 -4.53 -17.96
C TYR A 239 8.74 -3.08 -18.38
N LEU A 240 8.00 -2.32 -17.58
CA LEU A 240 7.61 -0.94 -17.92
C LEU A 240 8.77 0.04 -17.86
N PHE A 241 9.63 -0.08 -16.84
CA PHE A 241 10.72 0.86 -16.59
C PHE A 241 12.07 0.43 -17.19
N ARG A 242 12.04 -0.42 -18.22
CA ARG A 242 13.20 -0.72 -19.08
C ARG A 242 13.37 0.37 -20.14
N GLY A 243 14.62 0.79 -20.37
CA GLY A 243 14.97 1.72 -21.45
C GLY A 243 15.31 3.14 -20.97
N ARG A 244 15.50 4.05 -21.93
CA ARG A 244 15.65 5.49 -21.66
C ARG A 244 14.26 6.13 -21.56
N PRO A 245 14.07 7.15 -20.70
CA PRO A 245 12.87 7.97 -20.73
C PRO A 245 12.66 8.58 -22.11
#